data_AF-A0A8H4Q8R9-F1
#
_entry.id   AF-A0A8H4Q8R9-F1
#
_cell.length_a   1.000
_cell.length_b   1.000
_cell.length_c   1.000
_cell.angle_alpha   90.00
_cell.angle_beta   90.00
_cell.angle_gamma   90.00
#
_symmetry.space_group_name_H-M   'P 1'
#
loop_
_entity.id
_entity.type
_entity.pdbx_description
1 polymer ?
#
loop_
_entity_poly.entity_id
_entity_poly.type
_entity_poly.pdbx_seq_one_letter_code
_entity_poly.pdbx_strand_id
1 'polypeptide(L)'
;MPNLSRKTRTTSPFPEGDGWPEEHMKLYKTKPDSMLDTSDEQTPGYRNINTAWWDASQIYGSDEATTRRKLRALDRDGKLAVAGDSSSISYDEAGVPLTGFVDNWWFGLDMLHSLWVLEHNSICERLSEGVIPGDGRVNIDQHQHHLDKLI
;
A
#
# COMPACT_ATOMS: atom_id res chain seq x y z
N MET A 1 21.04 -9.04 -2.37
CA MET A 1 19.89 -9.24 -3.27
C MET A 1 20.24 -10.37 -4.22
N PRO A 2 19.60 -11.55 -4.18
CA PRO A 2 19.92 -12.58 -5.17
C PRO A 2 19.29 -12.23 -6.52
N ASN A 3 20.15 -12.26 -7.53
CA ASN A 3 19.93 -12.01 -8.94
C ASN A 3 18.82 -12.92 -9.51
N LEU A 4 17.67 -12.32 -9.87
CA LEU A 4 16.58 -12.99 -10.57
C LEU A 4 16.65 -12.67 -12.06
N SER A 5 16.98 -13.68 -12.86
CA SER A 5 17.10 -13.64 -14.33
C SER A 5 15.79 -13.16 -15.00
N ARG A 6 15.70 -11.86 -15.32
CA ARG A 6 14.63 -11.22 -16.12
C ARG A 6 14.87 -11.35 -17.63
N LYS A 7 15.12 -12.56 -18.16
CA LYS A 7 15.71 -12.71 -19.51
C LYS A 7 14.79 -13.06 -20.68
N THR A 8 13.47 -13.12 -20.52
CA THR A 8 12.59 -13.46 -21.65
C THR A 8 11.60 -12.32 -21.94
N ARG A 9 11.81 -11.65 -23.08
CA ARG A 9 10.98 -10.54 -23.59
C ARG A 9 9.98 -11.07 -24.62
N THR A 10 8.72 -10.64 -24.54
CA THR A 10 7.71 -10.89 -25.59
C THR A 10 7.54 -9.62 -26.42
N THR A 11 7.47 -9.76 -27.75
CA THR A 11 7.19 -8.68 -28.70
C THR A 11 5.74 -8.79 -29.19
N SER A 12 4.98 -7.70 -29.10
CA SER A 12 3.66 -7.58 -29.73
C SER A 12 3.80 -6.72 -30.99
N PRO A 13 3.36 -7.21 -32.17
CA PRO A 13 3.40 -6.41 -33.40
C PRO A 13 2.35 -5.31 -33.33
N PHE A 14 2.73 -4.10 -33.76
CA PHE A 14 1.80 -2.97 -33.82
C PHE A 14 1.01 -2.95 -35.14
N PRO A 15 -0.19 -2.36 -35.15
CA PRO A 15 -0.91 -2.04 -36.38
C PRO A 15 -0.09 -1.10 -37.30
N GLU A 16 -0.37 -1.16 -38.59
CA GLU A 16 0.25 -0.23 -39.56
C GLU A 16 -0.15 1.22 -39.26
N GLY A 17 0.83 2.12 -39.25
CA GLY A 17 0.63 3.54 -38.91
C GLY A 17 0.59 3.84 -37.41
N ASP A 18 0.89 2.87 -36.54
CA ASP A 18 1.03 3.12 -35.12
C ASP A 18 2.22 4.06 -34.81
N GLY A 19 1.99 5.02 -33.92
CA GLY A 19 2.97 6.05 -33.57
C GLY A 19 3.99 5.63 -32.53
N TRP A 20 4.05 4.34 -32.15
CA TRP A 20 5.00 3.85 -31.17
C TRP A 20 6.45 4.06 -31.63
N PRO A 21 7.37 4.53 -30.76
CA PRO A 21 8.73 4.88 -31.17
C PRO A 21 9.59 3.69 -31.65
N GLU A 22 9.23 2.47 -31.26
CA GLU A 22 9.94 1.23 -31.59
C GLU A 22 9.08 0.30 -32.47
N GLU A 23 9.69 -0.63 -33.19
CA GLU A 23 8.97 -1.62 -34.01
C GLU A 23 8.11 -2.58 -33.18
N HIS A 24 8.49 -2.81 -31.91
CA HIS A 24 7.79 -3.72 -31.00
C HIS A 24 7.74 -3.20 -29.56
N MET A 25 6.61 -3.41 -28.89
CA MET A 25 6.53 -3.26 -27.44
C MET A 25 7.28 -4.40 -26.75
N LYS A 26 8.23 -4.08 -25.88
CA LYS A 26 8.97 -5.07 -25.09
C LYS A 26 8.31 -5.24 -23.73
N LEU A 27 7.71 -6.40 -23.49
CA LEU A 27 7.10 -6.75 -22.21
C LEU A 27 7.88 -7.88 -21.51
N TYR A 28 7.93 -7.81 -20.19
CA TYR A 28 8.45 -8.90 -19.37
C TYR A 28 7.42 -10.01 -19.29
N LYS A 29 7.85 -11.28 -19.43
CA LYS A 29 6.99 -12.43 -19.14
C LYS A 29 6.75 -12.54 -17.63
N THR A 30 5.54 -12.96 -17.26
CA THR A 30 5.21 -13.33 -15.88
C THR A 30 6.12 -14.48 -15.43
N LYS A 31 6.69 -14.36 -14.24
CA LYS A 31 7.62 -15.35 -13.68
C LYS A 31 6.83 -16.51 -13.08
N PRO A 32 7.02 -17.76 -13.55
CA PRO A 32 6.47 -18.94 -12.88
C PRO A 32 6.96 -19.04 -11.43
N ASP A 33 6.11 -19.50 -10.52
CA ASP A 33 6.54 -19.82 -9.16
C ASP A 33 7.31 -21.16 -9.11
N SER A 34 7.87 -21.48 -7.95
CA SER A 34 8.42 -22.82 -7.71
C SER A 34 7.37 -23.90 -7.94
N MET A 35 7.74 -24.97 -8.66
CA MET A 35 6.86 -26.12 -8.84
C MET A 35 6.53 -26.75 -7.50
N LEU A 36 5.24 -26.97 -7.25
CA LEU A 36 4.70 -27.66 -6.08
C LEU A 36 4.19 -29.06 -6.43
N ASP A 37 3.75 -29.26 -7.69
CA ASP A 37 3.27 -30.53 -8.22
C ASP A 37 3.77 -30.77 -9.66
N THR A 38 3.73 -32.01 -10.15
CA THR A 38 4.15 -32.34 -11.53
C THR A 38 3.25 -31.71 -12.59
N SER A 39 1.99 -31.39 -12.26
CA SER A 39 1.10 -30.64 -13.15
C SER A 39 1.61 -29.22 -13.48
N ASP A 40 2.44 -28.62 -12.62
CA ASP A 40 3.02 -27.28 -12.84
C ASP A 40 3.97 -27.22 -14.05
N GLU A 41 4.42 -28.36 -14.57
CA GLU A 41 5.21 -28.43 -15.81
C GLU A 41 4.42 -27.92 -17.03
N GLN A 42 3.10 -28.19 -17.05
CA GLN A 42 2.21 -27.76 -18.13
C GLN A 42 1.39 -26.53 -17.73
N THR A 43 1.02 -26.42 -16.45
CA THR A 43 0.18 -25.33 -15.92
C THR A 43 0.85 -24.69 -14.71
N PRO A 44 1.88 -23.86 -14.93
CA PRO A 44 2.64 -23.28 -13.82
C PRO A 44 1.79 -22.34 -12.96
N GLY A 45 1.94 -22.44 -11.64
CA GLY A 45 1.47 -21.43 -10.70
C GLY A 45 2.24 -20.10 -10.82
N TYR A 46 1.60 -19.01 -10.39
CA TYR A 46 2.19 -17.67 -10.36
C TYR A 46 2.02 -17.04 -8.99
N ARG A 47 3.15 -16.59 -8.41
CA ARG A 47 3.18 -16.01 -7.08
C ARG A 47 2.51 -14.64 -7.06
N ASN A 48 1.54 -14.46 -6.17
CA ASN A 48 1.12 -13.12 -5.77
C ASN A 48 2.20 -12.52 -4.85
N ILE A 49 2.74 -11.36 -5.23
CA ILE A 49 3.74 -10.63 -4.44
C ILE A 49 3.09 -9.69 -3.40
N ASN A 50 1.78 -9.48 -3.50
CA ASN A 50 0.97 -8.75 -2.53
C ASN A 50 0.16 -9.74 -1.68
N THR A 51 -0.39 -9.27 -0.57
CA THR A 51 -1.36 -10.05 0.19
C THR A 51 -2.65 -10.23 -0.61
N ALA A 52 -3.21 -11.44 -0.58
CA ALA A 52 -4.47 -11.74 -1.27
C ALA A 52 -5.72 -11.38 -0.45
N TRP A 53 -5.52 -10.98 0.81
CA TRP A 53 -6.59 -10.63 1.73
C TRP A 53 -7.08 -9.21 1.49
N TRP A 54 -8.31 -8.92 1.92
CA TRP A 54 -8.78 -7.54 2.03
C TRP A 54 -8.27 -6.91 3.33
N ASP A 55 -6.96 -6.74 3.43
CA ASP A 55 -6.24 -6.23 4.60
C ASP A 55 -5.72 -4.80 4.44
N ALA A 56 -6.10 -4.14 3.33
CA ALA A 56 -5.62 -2.81 2.94
C ALA A 56 -4.09 -2.69 2.85
N SER A 57 -3.39 -3.76 2.44
CA SER A 57 -1.95 -3.75 2.16
C SER A 57 -1.48 -2.71 1.14
N GLN A 58 -2.40 -2.14 0.35
CA GLN A 58 -2.12 -0.97 -0.50
C GLN A 58 -1.73 0.27 0.32
N ILE A 59 -2.26 0.39 1.55
CA ILE A 59 -1.95 1.46 2.48
C ILE A 59 -0.85 1.03 3.45
N TYR A 60 -0.97 -0.18 4.02
CA TYR A 60 -0.12 -0.63 5.13
C TYR A 60 1.14 -1.41 4.70
N GLY A 61 1.25 -1.77 3.42
CA GLY A 61 2.30 -2.64 2.91
C GLY A 61 1.92 -4.12 3.00
N SER A 62 2.58 -4.94 2.17
CA SER A 62 2.42 -6.41 2.18
C SER A 62 3.44 -7.13 3.08
N ASP A 63 4.30 -6.38 3.79
CA ASP A 63 5.29 -6.93 4.72
C ASP A 63 5.56 -5.98 5.91
N GLU A 64 5.90 -6.57 7.06
CA GLU A 64 6.10 -5.85 8.32
C GLU A 64 7.26 -4.84 8.27
N ALA A 65 8.32 -5.16 7.52
CA ALA A 65 9.49 -4.28 7.44
C ALA A 65 9.13 -2.98 6.71
N THR A 66 8.35 -3.07 5.62
CA THR A 66 7.80 -1.91 4.92
C THR A 66 6.91 -1.09 5.85
N THR A 67 5.95 -1.72 6.54
CA THR A 67 5.05 -1.02 7.47
C THR A 67 5.82 -0.26 8.55
N ARG A 68 6.74 -0.94 9.25
CA ARG A 68 7.44 -0.36 10.41
C ARG A 68 8.50 0.67 10.05
N ARG A 69 9.20 0.50 8.92
CA ARG A 69 10.35 1.35 8.58
C ARG A 69 9.97 2.55 7.72
N LYS A 70 8.89 2.46 6.96
CA LYS A 70 8.55 3.47 5.94
C LYS A 70 7.20 4.14 6.14
N LEU A 71 6.21 3.42 6.68
CA LEU A 71 4.82 3.86 6.61
C LEU A 71 4.28 4.36 7.95
N ARG A 72 4.73 3.79 9.07
CA ARG A 72 4.35 4.27 10.41
C ARG A 72 5.09 5.56 10.76
N ALA A 73 4.39 6.46 11.45
CA ALA A 73 5.03 7.56 12.14
C ALA A 73 5.89 7.02 13.31
N LEU A 74 6.94 7.75 13.68
CA LEU A 74 7.92 7.32 14.70
C LEU A 74 7.36 7.41 16.13
N ASP A 75 6.19 8.02 16.30
CA ASP A 75 5.45 8.10 17.54
C ASP A 75 4.72 6.78 17.88
N ARG A 76 4.38 6.63 19.16
CA ARG A 76 3.75 5.41 19.70
C ARG A 76 2.22 5.48 19.71
N ASP A 77 1.61 6.44 19.01
CA ASP A 77 0.16 6.62 18.97
C ASP A 77 -0.52 5.77 17.88
N GLY A 78 0.28 5.05 17.10
CA GLY A 78 -0.19 4.09 16.12
C GLY A 78 -0.39 4.66 14.73
N LYS A 79 -0.13 5.95 14.50
CA LYS A 79 -0.39 6.65 13.24
C LYS A 79 0.53 6.24 12.08
N LEU A 80 0.09 6.58 10.88
CA LEU A 80 0.86 6.55 9.65
C LEU A 80 1.50 7.92 9.38
N ALA A 81 2.66 7.89 8.72
CA ALA A 81 3.39 9.08 8.35
C ALA A 81 2.62 9.89 7.30
N VAL A 82 2.53 11.19 7.54
CA VAL A 82 1.91 12.19 6.65
C VAL A 82 2.90 13.28 6.31
N ALA A 83 2.63 14.03 5.24
CA ALA A 83 3.40 15.20 4.88
C ALA A 83 3.40 16.24 6.01
N GLY A 84 4.34 17.18 5.99
CA GLY A 84 4.52 18.16 7.08
C GLY A 84 3.31 19.06 7.36
N ASP A 85 2.41 19.21 6.38
CA ASP A 85 1.14 19.93 6.52
C ASP A 85 -0.03 19.04 6.97
N SER A 86 0.23 17.75 7.17
CA SER A 86 -0.74 16.70 7.54
C SER A 86 -1.93 16.58 6.58
N SER A 87 -1.78 17.00 5.32
CA SER A 87 -2.88 16.99 4.34
C SER A 87 -2.83 15.82 3.36
N SER A 88 -1.68 15.16 3.23
CA SER A 88 -1.46 14.06 2.29
C SER A 88 -0.45 13.03 2.81
N ILE A 89 -0.30 11.95 2.05
CA ILE A 89 0.84 11.03 2.21
C ILE A 89 2.18 11.74 1.98
N SER A 90 3.22 11.21 2.62
CA SER A 90 4.61 11.65 2.41
C SER A 90 5.22 11.04 1.15
N TYR A 91 6.31 11.64 0.67
CA TYR A 91 7.10 11.15 -0.46
C TYR A 91 8.55 10.95 -0.03
N ASP A 92 9.26 10.05 -0.71
CA ASP A 92 10.71 9.94 -0.56
C ASP A 92 11.46 11.03 -1.35
N GLU A 93 12.79 11.04 -1.24
CA GLU A 93 13.66 12.01 -1.93
C GLU A 93 13.55 11.94 -3.46
N ALA A 94 13.09 10.82 -4.02
CA ALA A 94 12.89 10.63 -5.44
C ALA A 94 11.47 11.02 -5.91
N GLY A 95 10.61 11.49 -4.99
CA GLY A 95 9.22 11.83 -5.27
C GLY A 95 8.31 10.61 -5.37
N VAL A 96 8.71 9.46 -4.86
CA VAL A 96 7.86 8.26 -4.81
C VAL A 96 6.98 8.33 -3.56
N PRO A 97 5.66 8.13 -3.68
CA PRO A 97 4.75 8.16 -2.54
C PRO A 97 5.08 7.04 -1.54
N LEU A 98 5.14 7.37 -0.26
CA LEU A 98 5.34 6.43 0.83
C LEU A 98 4.01 5.75 1.18
N THR A 99 3.73 4.65 0.48
CA THR A 99 2.51 3.84 0.68
C THR A 99 2.82 2.35 0.60
N GLY A 100 1.84 1.50 0.88
CA GLY A 100 1.99 0.05 0.82
C GLY A 100 2.14 -0.52 -0.58
N PHE A 101 1.73 0.24 -1.61
CA PHE A 101 1.82 -0.15 -3.02
C PHE A 101 2.03 1.07 -3.92
N VAL A 102 3.10 1.05 -4.73
CA VAL A 102 3.55 2.21 -5.53
C VAL A 102 3.63 1.95 -7.03
N ASP A 103 3.37 0.72 -7.48
CA ASP A 103 3.46 0.36 -8.90
C ASP A 103 2.28 0.94 -9.70
N ASN A 104 2.52 1.33 -10.96
CA ASN A 104 1.51 1.89 -11.87
C ASN A 104 0.76 3.10 -11.30
N TRP A 105 1.47 3.95 -10.56
CA TRP A 105 0.92 5.10 -9.88
C TRP A 105 0.32 6.16 -10.82
N TRP A 106 -0.74 6.80 -10.35
CA TRP A 106 -1.32 8.02 -10.94
C TRP A 106 -2.01 8.84 -9.84
N PHE A 107 -2.32 10.10 -10.15
CA PHE A 107 -2.88 11.07 -9.19
C PHE A 107 -4.15 10.59 -8.45
N GLY A 108 -5.04 9.82 -9.09
CA GLY A 108 -6.24 9.31 -8.41
C GLY A 108 -5.92 8.31 -7.30
N LEU A 109 -4.88 7.48 -7.46
CA LEU A 109 -4.42 6.59 -6.38
C LEU A 109 -3.82 7.38 -5.22
N ASP A 110 -3.11 8.47 -5.51
CA ASP A 110 -2.51 9.35 -4.51
C ASP A 110 -3.55 9.96 -3.56
N MET A 111 -4.65 10.47 -4.14
CA MET A 111 -5.77 11.01 -3.38
C MET A 111 -6.41 9.95 -2.48
N LEU A 112 -6.63 8.75 -3.01
CA LEU A 112 -7.24 7.64 -2.24
C LEU A 112 -6.33 7.17 -1.11
N HIS A 113 -5.02 7.05 -1.37
CA HIS A 113 -4.05 6.69 -0.34
C HIS A 113 -4.00 7.76 0.77
N SER A 114 -3.97 9.03 0.39
CA SER A 114 -4.03 10.15 1.35
C SER A 114 -5.29 10.12 2.20
N LEU A 115 -6.46 9.94 1.58
CA LEU A 115 -7.73 9.85 2.30
C LEU A 115 -7.71 8.75 3.37
N TRP A 116 -7.27 7.54 3.01
CA TRP A 116 -7.25 6.41 3.94
C TRP A 116 -6.17 6.54 5.03
N VAL A 117 -5.05 7.19 4.74
CA VAL A 117 -4.04 7.51 5.75
C VAL A 117 -4.58 8.51 6.78
N LEU A 118 -5.27 9.56 6.32
CA LEU A 118 -5.89 10.53 7.21
C LEU A 118 -7.03 9.90 8.04
N GLU A 119 -7.84 9.04 7.45
CA GLU A 119 -8.88 8.30 8.16
C GLU A 119 -8.27 7.39 9.24
N HIS A 120 -7.19 6.66 8.93
CA HIS A 120 -6.47 5.86 9.91
C HIS A 120 -6.00 6.71 11.08
N ASN A 121 -5.39 7.87 10.80
CA ASN A 121 -4.86 8.76 11.82
C ASN A 121 -5.98 9.36 12.69
N SER A 122 -7.12 9.70 12.10
CA SER A 122 -8.34 10.14 12.80
C SER A 122 -8.87 9.05 13.75
N ILE A 123 -8.87 7.78 13.31
CA ILE A 123 -9.24 6.65 14.16
C ILE A 123 -8.24 6.46 15.31
N CYS A 124 -6.93 6.52 15.05
CA CYS A 124 -5.90 6.44 16.09
C CYS A 124 -6.07 7.54 17.16
N GLU A 125 -6.35 8.77 16.74
CA GLU A 125 -6.60 9.88 17.64
C GLU A 125 -7.82 9.62 18.52
N ARG A 126 -8.97 9.24 17.94
CA ARG A 126 -10.19 8.91 18.69
C ARG A 126 -9.98 7.75 19.67
N LEU A 127 -9.24 6.72 19.25
CA LEU A 127 -8.90 5.60 20.12
C LEU A 127 -7.98 6.04 21.26
N SER A 128 -7.06 6.97 21.03
CA SER A 128 -6.18 7.49 22.07
C SER A 128 -6.93 8.33 23.12
N GLU A 129 -7.91 9.12 22.70
CA GLU A 129 -8.79 9.88 23.61
C GLU A 129 -9.67 8.97 24.45
N GLY A 130 -10.23 7.94 23.79
CA GLY A 130 -11.10 6.97 24.41
C GLY A 130 -10.38 5.94 25.27
N VAL A 131 -9.05 5.92 25.38
CA VAL A 131 -8.32 4.91 26.18
C VAL A 131 -7.60 5.57 27.35
N ILE A 132 -7.82 5.07 28.57
CA ILE A 132 -7.09 5.56 29.75
C ILE A 132 -5.63 5.09 29.67
N PRO A 133 -4.63 5.99 29.79
CA PRO A 133 -3.22 5.60 29.77
C PRO A 133 -2.89 4.58 30.87
N GLY A 134 -2.45 3.37 30.47
CA GLY A 134 -1.91 2.35 31.38
C GLY A 134 -2.82 1.16 31.73
N ASP A 135 -4.12 1.17 31.38
CA ASP A 135 -5.07 0.09 31.72
C ASP A 135 -5.66 -0.61 30.47
N GLY A 136 -5.53 -0.03 29.27
CA GLY A 136 -6.08 -0.61 28.04
C GLY A 136 -7.62 -0.67 28.00
N ARG A 137 -8.30 -0.08 28.98
CA ARG A 137 -9.75 0.05 29.05
C ARG A 137 -10.21 1.34 28.38
N VAL A 138 -11.39 1.26 27.76
CA VAL A 138 -12.05 2.40 27.10
C VAL A 138 -12.71 3.29 28.16
N ASN A 139 -12.42 4.59 28.11
CA ASN A 139 -13.08 5.65 28.86
C ASN A 139 -14.50 5.85 28.30
N ILE A 140 -15.43 5.07 28.84
CA ILE A 140 -16.86 5.11 28.50
C ILE A 140 -17.59 6.39 28.94
N ASP A 141 -16.94 7.27 29.70
CA ASP A 141 -17.59 8.44 30.31
C ASP A 141 -17.54 9.72 29.44
N GLN A 142 -16.73 9.77 28.38
CA GLN A 142 -16.60 10.99 27.58
C GLN A 142 -17.68 11.18 26.51
N HIS A 143 -18.37 10.12 26.09
CA HIS A 143 -19.30 10.20 24.95
C HIS A 143 -20.66 10.85 25.28
N GLN A 144 -20.98 11.05 26.56
CA GLN A 144 -22.25 11.65 26.98
C GLN A 144 -22.25 13.19 26.83
N HIS A 145 -21.08 13.84 26.98
CA HIS A 145 -21.03 15.30 27.10
C HIS A 145 -21.12 16.07 25.76
N HIS A 146 -20.95 15.38 24.62
CA HIS A 146 -20.98 16.00 23.29
C HIS A 146 -22.37 15.93 22.62
N LEU A 147 -23.25 15.03 23.06
CA LEU A 147 -24.63 14.92 22.58
C LEU A 147 -25.58 15.87 23.31
N ASP A 148 -25.30 16.20 24.57
CA ASP A 148 -26.10 17.15 25.37
C ASP A 148 -25.95 18.62 24.92
N LYS A 149 -25.04 18.93 24.00
CA LYS A 149 -24.85 20.28 23.44
C LYS A 149 -25.60 20.50 22.11
N LEU A 150 -26.31 19.49 21.60
CA LEU A 150 -27.02 19.53 20.32
C LEU A 150 -28.53 19.27 20.43
N ILE A 151 -29.09 19.31 21.65
CA ILE A 151 -30.54 19.27 21.90
C ILE A 151 -30.95 20.50 22.73
#